data_AF-A0A971VNM9-F1
#
_entry.id   AF-A0A971VNM9-F1
#
_cell.length_a   1.000
_cell.length_b   1.000
_cell.length_c   1.000
_cell.angle_alpha   90.00
_cell.angle_beta   90.00
_cell.angle_gamma   90.00
#
_symmetry.space_group_name_H-M   'P 1'
#
loop_
_entity.id
_entity.type
_entity.pdbx_description
1 polymer ?
#
loop_
_entity_poly.entity_id
_entity_poly.type
_entity_poly.pdbx_seq_one_letter_code
_entity_poly.pdbx_strand_id
1 'polypeptide(L)'
;MDNLYILLAWVAGIAIVLFFGKALKVPLKIALKLLFNSLLGGMAIIVINYLGNFVDFYIPLNFFSALIVGTLGLPGVILLIILKYLL
;
A
#
# COMPACT_ATOMS: atom_id res chain seq x y z
N MET A 1 -28.87 -37.85 21.58
CA MET A 1 -27.46 -37.65 21.15
C MET A 1 -27.38 -36.66 20.00
N ASP A 2 -28.33 -36.68 19.07
CA ASP A 2 -28.32 -35.90 17.81
C ASP A 2 -28.41 -34.38 18.02
N ASN A 3 -29.21 -33.94 19.00
CA ASN A 3 -29.35 -32.51 19.35
C ASN A 3 -28.04 -31.88 19.85
N LEU A 4 -27.15 -32.67 20.47
CA LEU A 4 -25.85 -32.18 20.94
C LEU A 4 -24.90 -31.90 19.77
N TYR A 5 -24.89 -32.77 18.76
CA TYR A 5 -24.10 -32.59 17.54
C TYR A 5 -24.57 -31.38 16.73
N ILE A 6 -25.88 -31.16 16.63
CA ILE A 6 -26.46 -29.98 15.97
C ILE A 6 -26.02 -28.70 16.68
N LEU A 7 -26.06 -28.68 18.02
CA LEU A 7 -25.63 -27.53 18.81
C LEU A 7 -24.12 -27.25 18.66
N LEU A 8 -23.29 -28.31 18.65
CA LEU A 8 -21.85 -28.20 18.43
C LEU A 8 -21.52 -27.66 17.03
N ALA A 9 -22.23 -28.14 16.00
CA ALA A 9 -22.06 -27.68 14.62
C ALA A 9 -22.42 -26.20 14.46
N TRP A 10 -23.47 -25.74 15.15
CA TRP A 10 -23.87 -24.33 15.18
C TRP A 10 -22.78 -23.43 15.82
N VAL A 11 -22.27 -23.85 16.98
CA VAL A 11 -21.20 -23.11 17.68
C VAL A 11 -19.92 -23.09 16.84
N ALA A 12 -19.54 -24.22 16.24
CA ALA A 12 -18.38 -24.32 15.36
C ALA A 12 -18.53 -23.45 14.11
N GLY A 13 -19.71 -23.44 13.48
CA GLY A 13 -20.01 -22.60 12.32
C GLY A 13 -19.86 -21.10 12.63
N ILE A 14 -20.42 -20.65 13.76
CA ILE A 14 -20.28 -19.25 14.21
C ILE A 14 -18.81 -18.91 14.50
N ALA A 15 -18.09 -19.80 15.17
CA ALA A 15 -16.67 -19.60 15.48
C ALA A 15 -15.81 -19.45 14.22
N ILE A 16 -16.06 -20.28 13.20
CA ILE A 16 -15.36 -20.22 11.91
C ILE A 16 -15.64 -18.89 11.20
N VAL A 17 -16.90 -18.47 11.11
CA VAL A 17 -17.29 -17.21 10.47
C VAL A 17 -16.65 -16.01 11.18
N LEU A 18 -16.61 -16.01 12.51
CA LEU A 18 -15.98 -14.94 13.29
C LEU A 18 -14.45 -14.90 13.14
N PHE A 19 -13.81 -16.07 13.05
CA PHE A 19 -12.37 -16.18 12.86
C PHE A 19 -11.95 -15.65 11.48
N PHE A 20 -12.59 -16.13 10.42
CA PHE A 20 -12.32 -15.67 9.05
C PHE A 20 -12.72 -14.19 8.85
N GLY A 21 -13.85 -13.76 9.40
CA GLY A 21 -14.32 -12.39 9.30
C GLY A 21 -13.36 -11.37 9.93
N LYS A 22 -12.69 -11.72 11.04
CA LYS A 22 -11.65 -10.88 11.65
C LYS A 22 -10.32 -10.97 10.91
N ALA A 23 -9.93 -12.16 10.46
CA ALA A 23 -8.69 -12.38 9.73
C ALA A 23 -8.62 -11.60 8.41
N LEU A 24 -9.75 -11.44 7.69
CA LEU A 24 -9.78 -10.65 6.45
C LEU A 24 -9.89 -9.12 6.67
N LYS A 25 -10.44 -8.66 7.80
CA LYS A 25 -10.60 -7.21 8.07
C LYS A 25 -9.25 -6.49 8.20
N VAL A 26 -8.25 -7.15 8.77
CA VAL A 26 -6.91 -6.58 8.99
C VAL A 26 -6.16 -6.32 7.67
N PRO A 27 -5.96 -7.31 6.77
CA PRO A 27 -5.27 -7.10 5.50
C PRO A 27 -6.04 -6.16 4.57
N LEU A 28 -7.38 -6.17 4.61
CA LEU A 28 -8.19 -5.27 3.79
C LEU A 28 -7.96 -3.78 4.15
N LYS A 29 -7.87 -3.46 5.45
CA LYS A 29 -7.55 -2.09 5.90
C LYS A 29 -6.15 -1.66 5.45
N ILE A 30 -5.18 -2.57 5.51
CA ILE A 30 -3.80 -2.29 5.10
C ILE A 30 -3.74 -2.06 3.59
N ALA A 31 -4.39 -2.91 2.80
CA ALA A 31 -4.47 -2.77 1.34
C ALA A 31 -5.11 -1.44 0.93
N LEU A 32 -6.21 -1.03 1.57
CA LEU A 32 -6.84 0.27 1.34
C LEU A 32 -5.91 1.44 1.69
N LYS A 33 -5.25 1.39 2.84
CA LYS A 33 -4.28 2.43 3.26
C LYS A 33 -3.11 2.55 2.28
N LEU A 34 -2.60 1.41 1.81
CA LEU A 34 -1.57 1.34 0.78
C LEU A 34 -2.05 1.91 -0.56
N LEU A 35 -3.27 1.60 -0.98
CA LEU A 35 -3.88 2.13 -2.20
C LEU A 35 -3.96 3.66 -2.18
N PHE A 36 -4.46 4.24 -1.09
CA PHE A 36 -4.53 5.70 -0.94
C PHE A 36 -3.14 6.35 -0.91
N ASN A 37 -2.19 5.76 -0.18
CA ASN A 37 -0.82 6.27 -0.13
C ASN A 37 -0.10 6.19 -1.48
N SER A 38 -0.30 5.12 -2.26
CA SER A 38 0.25 4.99 -3.60
C SER A 38 -0.45 5.90 -4.62
N LEU A 39 -1.74 6.21 -4.45
CA LEU A 39 -2.40 7.23 -5.29
C LEU A 39 -1.82 8.62 -5.05
N LEU A 40 -1.65 9.01 -3.78
CA LEU A 40 -1.04 10.30 -3.41
C LEU A 40 0.42 10.39 -3.88
N GLY A 41 1.20 9.33 -3.65
CA GLY A 41 2.58 9.24 -4.12
C GLY A 41 2.70 9.18 -5.64
N GLY A 42 1.76 8.54 -6.33
CA GLY A 42 1.68 8.52 -7.79
C GLY A 42 1.39 9.90 -8.36
N MET A 43 0.45 10.65 -7.76
CA MET A 43 0.21 12.05 -8.11
C MET A 43 1.45 12.91 -7.90
N ALA A 44 2.16 12.74 -6.78
CA ALA A 44 3.42 13.44 -6.52
C ALA A 44 4.50 13.11 -7.57
N ILE A 45 4.63 11.84 -7.98
CA ILE A 45 5.56 11.42 -9.05
C ILE A 45 5.25 12.12 -10.36
N ILE A 46 3.97 12.27 -10.74
CA ILE A 46 3.60 12.96 -11.99
C ILE A 46 4.07 14.41 -11.95
N VAL A 47 3.81 15.12 -10.84
CA VAL A 47 4.24 16.51 -10.65
C VAL A 47 5.77 16.62 -10.66
N ILE A 48 6.45 15.68 -9.99
CA ILE A 48 7.92 15.63 -9.95
C ILE A 48 8.50 15.30 -11.32
N ASN A 49 7.94 14.39 -12.10
CA ASN A 49 8.41 14.08 -13.45
C ASN A 49 8.19 15.26 -14.40
N TYR A 50 7.12 16.05 -14.19
CA TYR A 50 6.88 17.26 -14.96
C TYR A 50 7.92 18.35 -14.65
N LEU A 51 8.23 18.59 -13.37
CA LEU A 51 9.26 19.55 -12.94
C LEU A 51 10.70 19.03 -13.13
N GLY A 52 10.90 17.72 -13.09
CA GLY A 52 12.19 17.05 -13.26
C GLY A 52 12.61 16.90 -14.72
N ASN A 53 11.70 17.17 -15.66
CA ASN A 53 12.01 17.23 -17.08
C ASN A 53 13.11 18.28 -17.38
N PHE A 54 13.13 19.39 -16.62
CA PHE A 54 14.19 20.40 -16.71
C PHE A 54 15.59 19.92 -16.27
N VAL A 55 15.68 18.73 -15.64
CA VAL A 55 16.91 18.15 -15.08
C VAL A 55 17.20 16.75 -15.67
N ASP A 56 16.50 16.36 -16.75
CA ASP A 56 16.54 15.01 -17.35
C ASP A 56 16.33 13.90 -16.29
N PHE A 57 15.31 14.08 -15.45
CA PHE A 57 15.03 13.19 -14.33
C PHE A 57 13.63 12.57 -14.47
N TYR A 58 13.57 11.24 -14.46
CA TYR A 58 12.34 10.48 -14.61
C TYR A 58 12.27 9.36 -13.57
N ILE A 59 11.27 9.42 -12.69
CA ILE A 59 10.92 8.36 -11.75
C ILE A 59 9.85 7.47 -12.40
N PRO A 60 10.07 6.15 -12.52
CA PRO A 60 9.04 5.24 -13.01
C PRO A 60 7.85 5.21 -12.05
N LEU A 61 6.64 5.38 -12.60
CA LEU A 61 5.39 5.35 -11.83
C LEU A 61 4.98 3.90 -11.56
N ASN A 62 5.47 3.37 -10.45
CA ASN A 62 5.15 2.02 -9.95
C ASN A 62 4.83 2.08 -8.45
N PHE A 63 4.14 1.06 -7.94
CA PHE A 63 3.61 1.03 -6.56
C PHE A 63 4.66 1.33 -5.49
N PHE A 64 5.86 0.75 -5.66
CA PHE A 64 6.99 0.96 -4.75
C PHE A 64 7.53 2.39 -4.83
N SER A 65 7.75 2.96 -6.03
CA SER A 65 8.20 4.35 -6.13
C SER A 65 7.15 5.31 -5.61
N ALA A 66 5.85 5.06 -5.85
CA ALA A 66 4.78 5.87 -5.30
C ALA A 66 4.80 5.84 -3.76
N LEU A 67 5.07 4.70 -3.14
CA LEU A 67 5.20 4.62 -1.68
C LEU A 67 6.42 5.40 -1.17
N ILE A 68 7.57 5.26 -1.83
CA ILE A 68 8.82 5.91 -1.45
C ILE A 68 8.70 7.43 -1.64
N VAL A 69 8.21 7.89 -2.78
CA VAL A 69 8.03 9.33 -3.06
C VAL A 69 6.90 9.91 -2.21
N GLY A 70 5.83 9.15 -1.96
CA GLY A 70 4.76 9.56 -1.04
C GLY A 70 5.21 9.69 0.41
N THR A 71 6.29 8.98 0.82
CA THR A 71 6.84 9.04 2.19
C THR A 71 8.04 9.97 2.33
N LEU A 72 8.92 10.03 1.32
CA LEU A 72 10.13 10.85 1.33
C LEU A 72 9.93 12.23 0.68
N GLY A 73 8.94 12.43 -0.19
CA GLY A 73 8.67 13.70 -0.86
C GLY A 73 9.87 14.30 -1.62
N LEU A 74 10.06 15.61 -1.49
CA LEU A 74 11.15 16.39 -2.07
C LEU A 74 12.57 15.87 -1.73
N PRO A 75 12.86 15.40 -0.49
CA PRO A 75 14.12 14.73 -0.15
C PRO A 75 14.55 13.59 -1.10
N GLY A 76 13.60 12.80 -1.61
CA GLY A 76 13.89 11.69 -2.53
C GLY A 76 14.41 12.15 -3.89
N VAL A 77 13.95 13.32 -4.35
CA VAL A 77 14.40 13.95 -5.61
C VAL A 77 15.82 14.49 -5.45
N ILE A 78 16.10 15.15 -4.33
CA ILE A 78 17.42 15.71 -4.01
C ILE A 78 18.48 14.61 -3.94
N LEU A 79 18.16 13.47 -3.30
CA LEU A 79 19.08 12.35 -3.19
C LEU A 79 19.45 11.76 -4.56
N LEU A 80 18.50 11.70 -5.48
CA LEU A 80 18.70 11.15 -6.83
C LEU A 80 19.45 12.13 -7.76
N ILE A 81 19.24 13.45 -7.61
CA ILE A 81 20.04 14.47 -8.30
C ILE A 81 21.50 14.40 -7.86
N ILE A 82 21.75 14.30 -6.54
CA ILE A 82 23.12 14.16 -6.01
C ILE A 82 23.77 12.89 -6.55
N LEU A 83 23.05 11.77 -6.61
CA LEU A 83 23.58 10.52 -7.14
C LEU A 83 23.95 10.63 -8.64
N LYS A 84 23.14 11.32 -9.45
CA LYS A 84 23.38 11.55 -10.89
C LYS A 84 24.56 12.50 -11.14
N TYR A 85 24.87 13.40 -10.22
CA TYR A 85 26.01 14.31 -10.34
C TYR A 85 27.31 13.73 -9.78
N LEU A 86 27.22 12.71 -8.91
CA LEU A 86 28.38 12.06 -8.30
C LEU A 86 28.93 10.89 -9.15
N LEU A 87 28.13 10.37 -10.09
CA LEU A 87 28.39 9.18 -10.89
C LEU A 87 28.34 9.53 -12.38
#